data_AF-M0EWZ8-F1
#
_entry.id   AF-M0EWZ8-F1
#
_cell.length_a   1.000
_cell.length_b   1.000
_cell.length_c   1.000
_cell.angle_alpha   90.00
_cell.angle_beta   90.00
_cell.angle_gamma   90.00
#
_symmetry.space_group_name_H-M   'P 1'
#
loop_
_entity.id
_entity.type
_entity.pdbx_description
1 polymer ?
#
loop_
_entity_poly.entity_id
_entity_poly.type
_entity_poly.pdbx_seq_one_letter_code
_entity_poly.pdbx_strand_id
1 'polypeptide(L)'
;MVSRALLLGTGRSPKRALGAVAAAFAAASLLVALPWEPMRTTGRYPIWAALVAVGLAGAGYAGRHRGGLVAGWGATFLATIWIYVIPPLAAVVRGDTLDAGGYAVPRPSIVALSPRAELLTGLRIGPVVALAIALTLGSAAFALGVALRRRSEGTGGP
;
A
#
# COMPACT_ATOMS: atom_id res chain seq x y z
N MET A 1 -10.41 -12.90 -25.28
CA MET A 1 -8.96 -12.61 -25.13
C MET A 1 -8.67 -11.23 -24.54
N VAL A 2 -9.44 -10.19 -24.89
CA VAL A 2 -9.28 -8.81 -24.40
C VAL A 2 -9.33 -8.68 -22.86
N SER A 3 -10.26 -9.36 -22.18
CA SER A 3 -10.39 -9.28 -20.72
C SER A 3 -9.18 -9.83 -19.97
N ARG A 4 -8.55 -10.90 -20.48
CA ARG A 4 -7.36 -11.51 -19.87
C ARG A 4 -6.15 -10.58 -19.98
N ALA A 5 -5.98 -9.93 -21.13
CA ALA A 5 -4.93 -8.94 -21.35
C ALA A 5 -5.10 -7.69 -20.46
N LEU A 6 -6.35 -7.29 -20.19
CA LEU A 6 -6.67 -6.14 -19.33
C LEU A 6 -6.44 -6.46 -17.84
N LEU A 7 -6.73 -7.69 -17.43
CA LEU A 7 -6.51 -8.17 -16.06
C LEU A 7 -5.02 -8.45 -15.76
N LEU A 8 -4.34 -9.19 -16.64
CA LEU A 8 -2.98 -9.69 -16.40
C LEU A 8 -1.87 -8.81 -17.02
N GLY A 9 -2.23 -7.92 -17.94
CA GLY A 9 -1.27 -7.14 -18.70
C GLY A 9 -0.64 -7.91 -19.86
N THR A 10 0.09 -7.20 -20.72
CA THR A 10 0.68 -7.76 -21.95
C THR A 10 2.21 -7.65 -21.99
N GLY A 11 2.89 -7.48 -20.85
CA GLY A 11 4.35 -7.27 -20.83
C GLY A 11 5.02 -7.32 -19.45
N ARG A 12 6.24 -6.76 -19.34
CA ARG A 12 7.08 -6.74 -18.11
C ARG A 12 6.81 -5.56 -17.15
N SER A 13 5.95 -4.60 -17.54
CA SER A 13 5.55 -3.48 -16.67
C SER A 13 4.89 -3.86 -15.32
N PRO A 14 4.15 -5.00 -15.17
CA PRO A 14 3.59 -5.40 -13.88
C PRO A 14 4.69 -5.65 -12.82
N LYS A 15 5.78 -6.29 -13.24
CA LYS A 15 6.91 -6.65 -12.35
C LYS A 15 7.63 -5.42 -11.83
N ARG A 16 7.80 -4.37 -12.66
CA ARG A 16 8.46 -3.13 -12.27
C ARG A 16 7.61 -2.32 -11.29
N ALA A 17 6.31 -2.20 -11.56
CA ALA A 17 5.37 -1.53 -10.66
C ALA A 17 5.31 -2.22 -9.29
N LEU A 18 5.11 -3.53 -9.27
CA LEU A 18 5.10 -4.31 -8.03
C LEU A 18 6.45 -4.29 -7.31
N GLY A 19 7.56 -4.35 -8.06
CA GLY A 19 8.91 -4.29 -7.49
C GLY A 19 9.20 -2.97 -6.78
N ALA A 20 8.79 -1.83 -7.37
CA ALA A 20 8.94 -0.52 -6.74
C ALA A 20 8.13 -0.40 -5.44
N VAL A 21 6.88 -0.89 -5.46
CA VAL A 21 6.02 -0.89 -4.27
C VAL A 21 6.57 -1.84 -3.20
N ALA A 22 7.06 -3.01 -3.58
CA ALA A 22 7.69 -3.95 -2.65
C ALA A 22 8.95 -3.36 -2.01
N ALA A 23 9.79 -2.66 -2.79
CA ALA A 23 10.95 -1.96 -2.27
C ALA A 23 10.57 -0.84 -1.29
N ALA A 24 9.56 -0.03 -1.63
CA ALA A 24 9.03 1.01 -0.75
C ALA A 24 8.45 0.42 0.55
N PHE A 25 7.69 -0.68 0.44
CA PHE A 25 7.14 -1.42 1.58
C PHE A 25 8.26 -1.93 2.49
N ALA A 26 9.32 -2.51 1.93
CA ALA A 26 10.47 -2.99 2.70
C ALA A 26 11.20 -1.84 3.39
N ALA A 27 11.47 -0.73 2.69
CA ALA A 27 12.10 0.46 3.25
C ALA A 27 11.27 1.05 4.40
N ALA A 28 9.97 1.22 4.21
CA ALA A 28 9.05 1.67 5.26
C ALA A 28 9.05 0.73 6.47
N SER A 29 9.07 -0.59 6.23
CA SER A 29 9.13 -1.59 7.30
C SER A 29 10.42 -1.48 8.12
N LEU A 30 11.56 -1.27 7.46
CA LEU A 30 12.84 -1.04 8.13
C LEU A 30 12.82 0.23 8.99
N LEU A 31 12.25 1.33 8.47
CA LEU A 31 12.14 2.59 9.22
C LEU A 31 11.34 2.45 10.52
N VAL A 32 10.32 1.59 10.54
CA VAL A 32 9.50 1.35 11.74
C VAL A 32 10.11 0.30 12.68
N ALA A 33 10.82 -0.69 12.13
CA ALA A 33 11.48 -1.73 12.90
C ALA A 33 12.69 -1.17 13.67
N LEU A 34 13.42 -0.22 13.10
CA LEU A 34 14.59 0.39 13.71
C LEU A 34 14.22 1.26 14.93
N PRO A 35 15.01 1.24 16.02
CA PRO A 35 14.68 1.88 17.29
C PRO A 35 14.91 3.40 17.30
N TRP A 36 14.60 4.10 16.19
CA TRP A 36 14.66 5.56 16.15
C TRP A 36 13.46 6.16 16.91
N GLU A 37 13.75 6.71 18.10
CA GLU A 37 12.81 7.42 19.00
C GLU A 37 11.85 8.42 18.29
N PRO A 38 12.24 9.18 17.23
CA PRO A 38 11.36 10.16 16.60
C PRO A 38 10.19 9.58 15.77
N MET A 39 10.27 8.32 15.34
CA MET A 39 9.30 7.71 14.42
C MET A 39 8.18 6.93 15.12
N ARG A 40 8.26 6.76 16.45
CA ARG A 40 7.42 5.82 17.20
C ARG A 40 5.92 6.14 17.14
N THR A 41 5.54 7.42 17.01
CA THR A 41 4.14 7.88 17.05
C THR A 41 3.75 8.82 15.89
N THR A 42 4.55 9.85 15.61
CA THR A 42 4.22 10.87 14.58
C THR A 42 4.50 10.40 13.14
N GLY A 43 5.38 9.42 12.93
CA GLY A 43 5.85 9.02 11.60
C GLY A 43 4.97 8.01 10.85
N ARG A 44 4.10 7.26 11.53
CA ARG A 44 3.39 6.10 10.94
C ARG A 44 2.42 6.50 9.82
N TYR A 45 1.59 7.51 10.06
CA TYR A 45 0.60 7.98 9.09
C TYR A 45 1.24 8.66 7.88
N PRO A 46 2.24 9.55 8.03
CA PRO A 46 2.99 10.07 6.88
C PRO A 46 3.66 8.97 6.04
N ILE A 47 4.30 7.98 6.68
CA ILE A 47 4.91 6.84 5.97
C ILE A 47 3.85 6.03 5.22
N TRP A 48 2.71 5.75 5.86
CA TRP A 48 1.62 5.03 5.22
C TRP A 48 0.99 5.83 4.07
N ALA A 49 0.75 7.13 4.24
CA ALA A 49 0.26 8.00 3.19
C ALA A 49 1.21 8.01 1.97
N ALA A 50 2.52 8.07 2.23
CA ALA A 50 3.54 7.96 1.18
C ALA A 50 3.49 6.59 0.48
N LEU A 51 3.37 5.49 1.23
CA LEU A 51 3.20 4.15 0.66
C LEU A 51 1.95 4.05 -0.21
N VAL A 52 0.81 4.55 0.26
CA VAL A 52 -0.45 4.57 -0.50
C VAL A 52 -0.28 5.38 -1.78
N ALA A 53 0.36 6.55 -1.72
CA ALA A 53 0.67 7.35 -2.90
C ALA A 53 1.54 6.57 -3.91
N VAL A 54 2.57 5.86 -3.43
CA VAL A 54 3.42 4.98 -4.26
C VAL A 54 2.61 3.82 -4.86
N GLY A 55 1.71 3.20 -4.10
CA GLY A 55 0.82 2.13 -4.56
C GLY A 55 -0.13 2.59 -5.66
N LEU A 56 -0.75 3.76 -5.49
CA LEU A 56 -1.63 4.38 -6.47
C LEU A 56 -0.87 4.82 -7.72
N ALA A 57 0.33 5.39 -7.57
CA ALA A 57 1.21 5.69 -8.69
C ALA A 57 1.59 4.42 -9.45
N GLY A 58 1.85 3.31 -8.75
CA GLY A 58 2.08 2.00 -9.33
C GLY A 58 0.87 1.47 -10.12
N ALA A 59 -0.35 1.65 -9.60
CA ALA A 59 -1.58 1.29 -10.30
C ALA A 59 -1.81 2.15 -11.56
N GLY A 60 -1.58 3.46 -11.48
CA GLY A 60 -1.62 4.35 -12.63
C GLY A 60 -0.56 4.01 -13.68
N TYR A 61 0.65 3.68 -13.25
CA TYR A 61 1.73 3.22 -14.12
C TYR A 61 1.35 1.91 -14.83
N ALA A 62 0.79 0.94 -14.10
CA ALA A 62 0.27 -0.30 -14.70
C ALA A 62 -0.83 -0.01 -15.73
N GLY A 63 -1.75 0.92 -15.43
CA GLY A 63 -2.78 1.40 -16.34
C GLY A 63 -2.19 2.01 -17.61
N ARG A 64 -1.18 2.88 -17.48
CA ARG A 64 -0.51 3.55 -18.59
C ARG A 64 0.28 2.56 -19.46
N HIS A 65 0.98 1.60 -18.86
CA HIS A 65 1.91 0.69 -19.56
C HIS A 65 1.38 -0.73 -19.77
N ARG A 66 0.06 -0.90 -19.87
CA ARG A 66 -0.59 -2.21 -20.16
C ARG A 66 -0.15 -3.32 -19.18
N GLY A 67 0.08 -2.96 -17.92
CA GLY A 67 0.58 -3.83 -16.86
C GLY A 67 -0.50 -4.63 -16.12
N GLY A 68 -1.75 -4.51 -16.53
CA GLY A 68 -2.85 -5.29 -15.96
C GLY A 68 -3.40 -4.73 -14.66
N LEU A 69 -4.71 -4.89 -14.46
CA LEU A 69 -5.45 -4.41 -13.30
C LEU A 69 -4.98 -5.10 -12.00
N VAL A 70 -4.64 -6.39 -12.07
CA VAL A 70 -4.20 -7.18 -10.91
C VAL A 70 -2.91 -6.63 -10.30
N ALA A 71 -2.00 -6.12 -11.14
CA ALA A 71 -0.77 -5.49 -10.65
C ALA A 71 -1.03 -4.17 -9.93
N GLY A 72 -1.99 -3.37 -10.41
CA GLY A 72 -2.43 -2.15 -9.74
C GLY A 72 -3.14 -2.42 -8.42
N TRP A 73 -4.00 -3.43 -8.39
CA TRP A 73 -4.63 -3.89 -7.15
C TRP A 73 -3.61 -4.42 -6.15
N GLY A 74 -2.69 -5.27 -6.58
CA GLY A 74 -1.62 -5.79 -5.73
C GLY A 74 -0.74 -4.69 -5.15
N ALA A 75 -0.35 -3.71 -5.97
CA ALA A 75 0.39 -2.53 -5.54
C ALA A 75 -0.35 -1.72 -4.46
N THR A 76 -1.62 -1.42 -4.70
CA THR A 76 -2.42 -0.61 -3.77
C THR A 76 -2.72 -1.40 -2.49
N PHE A 77 -3.06 -2.68 -2.61
CA PHE A 77 -3.28 -3.59 -1.48
C PHE A 77 -2.05 -3.68 -0.58
N LEU A 78 -0.87 -3.92 -1.16
CA LEU A 78 0.38 -4.05 -0.39
C LEU A 78 0.71 -2.76 0.34
N ALA A 79 0.54 -1.60 -0.31
CA ALA A 79 0.74 -0.30 0.31
C ALA A 79 -0.24 -0.07 1.48
N THR A 80 -1.51 -0.39 1.28
CA THR A 80 -2.56 -0.15 2.28
C THR A 80 -2.46 -1.10 3.46
N ILE A 81 -2.20 -2.39 3.26
CA ILE A 81 -2.16 -3.39 4.34
C ILE A 81 -1.01 -3.14 5.32
N TRP A 82 0.04 -2.43 4.88
CA TRP A 82 1.23 -2.16 5.67
C TRP A 82 0.92 -1.59 7.07
N ILE A 83 0.03 -0.60 7.18
CA ILE A 83 -0.29 0.07 8.47
C ILE A 83 -0.95 -0.89 9.47
N TYR A 84 -1.68 -1.89 8.98
CA TYR A 84 -2.41 -2.84 9.81
C TYR A 84 -1.53 -3.98 10.35
N VAL A 85 -0.39 -4.24 9.70
CA VAL A 85 0.43 -5.43 9.99
C VAL A 85 1.80 -5.03 10.52
N ILE A 86 2.51 -4.14 9.84
CA ILE A 86 3.94 -3.92 10.10
C ILE A 86 4.20 -3.16 11.40
N PRO A 87 3.57 -2.00 11.67
CA PRO A 87 3.76 -1.32 12.95
C PRO A 87 3.41 -2.17 14.19
N PRO A 88 2.25 -2.85 14.26
CA PRO A 88 1.94 -3.67 15.43
C PRO A 88 2.80 -4.95 15.51
N LEU A 89 3.26 -5.51 14.39
CA LEU A 89 4.22 -6.61 14.40
C LEU A 89 5.58 -6.19 14.97
N ALA A 90 6.11 -5.05 14.51
CA ALA A 90 7.38 -4.50 15.00
C ALA A 90 7.34 -4.27 16.52
N ALA A 91 6.20 -3.78 17.01
CA ALA A 91 5.96 -3.59 18.43
C ALA A 91 5.93 -4.89 19.24
N VAL A 92 5.25 -5.91 18.74
CA VAL A 92 5.22 -7.25 19.36
C VAL A 92 6.62 -7.84 19.43
N VAL A 93 7.40 -7.72 18.35
CA VAL A 93 8.78 -8.24 18.28
C VAL A 93 9.71 -7.51 19.26
N ARG A 94 9.49 -6.21 19.50
CA ARG A 94 10.26 -5.44 20.48
C ARG A 94 9.84 -5.68 21.94
N GLY A 95 8.71 -6.32 22.17
CA GLY A 95 8.14 -6.48 23.51
C GLY A 95 7.55 -5.19 24.09
N ASP A 96 7.11 -4.26 23.23
CA ASP A 96 6.49 -3.00 23.66
C ASP A 96 5.21 -3.30 24.47
N THR A 97 4.99 -2.56 25.57
CA THR A 97 3.77 -2.67 26.40
C THR A 97 2.83 -1.47 26.18
N LEU A 98 1.60 -1.57 26.69
CA LEU A 98 0.59 -0.51 26.60
C LEU A 98 1.06 0.84 27.18
N ASP A 99 1.90 0.80 28.22
CA ASP A 99 2.39 1.97 28.97
C ASP A 99 3.76 2.47 28.49
N ALA A 100 4.39 1.78 27.54
CA ALA A 100 5.62 2.28 26.91
C ALA A 100 5.26 3.52 26.10
N GLY A 101 5.68 4.71 26.55
CA GLY A 101 5.35 6.02 25.99
C GLY A 101 5.59 6.24 24.48
N GLY A 102 6.12 5.23 23.75
CA GLY A 102 6.15 5.17 22.28
C GLY A 102 4.90 4.56 21.63
N TYR A 103 3.89 4.17 22.41
CA TYR A 103 2.67 3.49 21.96
C TYR A 103 1.39 4.34 22.11
N ALA A 104 1.54 5.63 22.30
CA ALA A 104 0.45 6.58 22.41
C ALA A 104 0.32 7.44 21.14
N VAL A 105 -0.87 7.41 20.52
CA VAL A 105 -1.40 8.31 19.47
C VAL A 105 -1.00 7.98 18.01
N PRO A 106 -1.88 8.21 17.00
CA PRO A 106 -3.33 7.94 16.89
C PRO A 106 -3.60 6.51 16.38
N ARG A 107 -4.68 5.88 16.81
CA ARG A 107 -5.01 4.48 16.49
C ARG A 107 -6.16 4.43 15.49
N PRO A 108 -6.19 3.47 14.55
CA PRO A 108 -7.40 3.19 13.78
C PRO A 108 -8.58 2.75 14.67
N SER A 109 -8.28 2.23 15.87
CA SER A 109 -9.26 1.89 16.91
C SER A 109 -9.26 2.93 18.03
N ILE A 110 -10.44 3.47 18.36
CA ILE A 110 -10.68 4.39 19.49
C ILE A 110 -10.31 3.78 20.87
N VAL A 111 -10.06 2.47 20.95
CA VAL A 111 -9.74 1.72 22.17
C VAL A 111 -8.25 1.38 22.24
N ALA A 112 -7.64 1.53 23.42
CA ALA A 112 -6.27 1.13 23.71
C ALA A 112 -6.12 -0.40 23.70
N LEU A 113 -5.61 -0.95 22.59
CA LEU A 113 -5.28 -2.37 22.44
C LEU A 113 -3.79 -2.62 22.71
N SER A 114 -3.45 -3.75 23.33
CA SER A 114 -2.05 -4.19 23.39
C SER A 114 -1.52 -4.44 21.96
N PRO A 115 -0.20 -4.37 21.71
CA PRO A 115 0.35 -4.57 20.36
C PRO A 115 -0.10 -5.88 19.71
N ARG A 116 -0.22 -6.95 20.50
CA ARG A 116 -0.76 -8.24 20.03
C ARG A 116 -2.22 -8.14 19.61
N ALA A 117 -3.06 -7.47 20.41
CA ALA A 117 -4.46 -7.28 20.09
C ALA A 117 -4.66 -6.36 18.87
N GLU A 118 -3.80 -5.35 18.72
CA GLU A 118 -3.76 -4.48 17.53
C GLU A 118 -3.38 -5.29 16.28
N LEU A 119 -2.35 -6.15 16.35
CA LEU A 119 -1.96 -7.03 15.24
C LEU A 119 -3.10 -7.99 14.86
N LEU A 120 -3.74 -8.64 15.84
CA LEU A 120 -4.86 -9.56 15.56
C LEU A 120 -6.05 -8.82 14.93
N THR A 121 -6.35 -7.61 15.41
CA THR A 121 -7.40 -6.76 14.83
C THR A 121 -7.02 -6.32 13.42
N GLY A 122 -5.77 -5.94 13.21
CA GLY A 122 -5.21 -5.57 11.92
C GLY A 122 -5.23 -6.73 10.92
N LEU A 123 -4.94 -7.96 11.35
CA LEU A 123 -5.03 -9.16 10.51
C LEU A 123 -6.48 -9.52 10.17
N ARG A 124 -7.44 -9.19 11.05
CA ARG A 124 -8.87 -9.44 10.83
C ARG A 124 -9.50 -8.42 9.88
N ILE A 125 -9.21 -7.13 10.08
CA ILE A 125 -9.88 -6.01 9.38
C ILE A 125 -9.03 -5.49 8.22
N GLY A 126 -7.71 -5.46 8.38
CA GLY A 126 -6.76 -4.88 7.43
C GLY A 126 -6.85 -5.46 6.01
N PRO A 127 -6.94 -6.79 5.81
CA PRO A 127 -7.10 -7.35 4.47
C PRO A 127 -8.40 -6.89 3.79
N VAL A 128 -9.49 -6.77 4.53
CA VAL A 128 -10.79 -6.32 3.99
C VAL A 128 -10.71 -4.85 3.58
N VAL A 129 -10.15 -4.00 4.44
CA VAL A 129 -9.99 -2.57 4.14
C VAL A 129 -9.01 -2.34 3.00
N ALA A 130 -7.86 -3.04 3.01
CA ALA A 130 -6.88 -2.96 1.93
C ALA A 130 -7.45 -3.44 0.59
N LEU A 131 -8.29 -4.48 0.60
CA LEU A 131 -8.97 -4.95 -0.59
C LEU A 131 -9.99 -3.91 -1.08
N ALA A 132 -10.81 -3.35 -0.20
CA ALA A 132 -11.77 -2.32 -0.58
C ALA A 132 -11.08 -1.10 -1.21
N ILE A 133 -9.96 -0.64 -0.63
CA ILE A 133 -9.15 0.47 -1.16
C ILE A 133 -8.50 0.09 -2.50
N ALA A 134 -7.93 -1.11 -2.62
CA ALA A 134 -7.35 -1.58 -3.87
C ALA A 134 -8.37 -1.66 -5.01
N LEU A 135 -9.57 -2.17 -4.73
CA LEU A 135 -10.64 -2.29 -5.73
C LEU A 135 -11.25 -0.95 -6.10
N THR A 136 -11.28 0.03 -5.20
CA THR A 136 -11.82 1.37 -5.48
C THR A 136 -10.75 2.30 -6.03
N LEU A 137 -9.84 2.78 -5.18
CA LEU A 137 -8.81 3.74 -5.53
C LEU A 137 -7.78 3.15 -6.51
N GLY A 138 -7.40 1.88 -6.34
CA GLY A 138 -6.50 1.21 -7.28
C GLY A 138 -7.08 1.09 -8.69
N SER A 139 -8.39 0.78 -8.81
CA SER A 139 -9.08 0.78 -10.10
C SER A 139 -9.19 2.18 -10.71
N ALA A 140 -9.50 3.21 -9.90
CA ALA A 140 -9.57 4.59 -10.36
C ALA A 140 -8.20 5.08 -10.88
N ALA A 141 -7.13 4.82 -10.15
CA ALA A 141 -5.76 5.15 -10.55
C ALA A 141 -5.37 4.42 -11.86
N PHE A 142 -5.69 3.12 -11.96
CA PHE A 142 -5.47 2.37 -13.19
C PHE A 142 -6.22 2.95 -14.39
N ALA A 143 -7.51 3.28 -14.22
CA ALA A 143 -8.33 3.88 -15.25
C ALA A 143 -7.77 5.23 -15.72
N LEU A 144 -7.30 6.07 -14.79
CA LEU A 144 -6.60 7.32 -15.11
C LEU A 144 -5.34 7.05 -15.95
N GLY A 145 -4.54 6.06 -15.57
CA GLY A 145 -3.37 5.65 -16.35
C GLY A 145 -3.72 5.22 -17.79
N VAL A 146 -4.79 4.44 -17.95
CA VAL A 146 -5.32 4.03 -19.26
C VAL A 146 -5.78 5.24 -20.08
N ALA A 147 -6.52 6.16 -19.48
CA ALA A 147 -7.01 7.38 -20.14
C ALA A 147 -5.84 8.25 -20.63
N LEU A 148 -4.82 8.44 -19.79
CA LEU A 148 -3.62 9.19 -20.14
C LEU A 148 -2.83 8.52 -21.29
N ARG A 149 -2.78 7.18 -21.34
CA ARG A 149 -2.18 6.47 -22.50
C ARG A 149 -2.96 6.80 -23.77
N ARG A 150 -4.28 6.64 -23.76
CA ARG A 150 -5.14 6.85 -24.93
C ARG A 150 -5.03 8.28 -25.47
N ARG A 151 -4.95 9.29 -24.58
CA ARG A 151 -4.72 10.67 -25.00
C ARG A 151 -3.38 10.84 -25.71
N SER A 152 -2.31 10.28 -25.18
CA SER A 152 -0.98 10.35 -25.82
C SER A 152 -0.92 9.61 -27.17
N GLU A 153 -1.66 8.50 -27.32
CA GLU A 153 -1.78 7.78 -28.60
C GLU A 153 -2.65 8.56 -29.60
N GLY A 154 -3.69 9.28 -29.14
CA GLY A 154 -4.60 10.06 -29.98
C GLY A 154 -4.09 11.43 -30.43
N THR A 155 -3.16 12.04 -29.70
CA THR A 155 -2.49 13.30 -30.11
C THR A 155 -1.33 13.10 -31.09
N GLY A 156 -1.05 11.84 -31.49
CA GLY A 156 0.03 11.47 -32.40
C GLY A 156 -0.44 10.93 -33.76
N GLY A 157 -1.70 11.14 -34.14
CA GLY A 157 -2.21 10.78 -35.48
C GLY A 157 -2.09 11.93 -36.48
N PRO A 158 -1.80 11.64 -37.77
CA PRO A 158 -1.42 12.60 -38.82
C PRO A 158 -2.47 13.66 -39.17
#